data_AF-R7LIY2-F1
#
_entry.id   AF-R7LIY2-F1
#
_cell.length_a   1.000
_cell.length_b   1.000
_cell.length_c   1.000
_cell.angle_alpha   90.00
_cell.angle_beta   90.00
_cell.angle_gamma   90.00
#
_symmetry.space_group_name_H-M   'P 1'
#
loop_
_entity.id
_entity.type
_entity.pdbx_description
1 polymer ?
#
loop_
_entity_poly.entity_id
_entity_poly.type
_entity_poly.pdbx_seq_one_letter_code
_entity_poly.pdbx_strand_id
1 'polypeptide(L)'
;MFYLKKTKSTGRYELNVLGLKFKFRLGKKNDTLYKEKLENLLYELADPRTLANVKLPKVMNAWDALYALTSSDKSMARCGDGEFKLIMGENISFQKYDPKLSERLKNIIKNQNDNILIGITDAFGYCPEAYLRKVMVICRKTLYKYLDFSKTYIDTNVTRQMNFASEEQGKDYYNKMKSLWTGKDIVIVEGAGSRLGVGNDLFDNAGSIKRIIAPIKDAFSEYDKILSVSLKQPKNSLFILALGPTATVLAEDLTNAGYRALDVGHLDTAYEAFLRKAKRFVPVEGKIVFNEERHKSLLKPCTDKNYNKQIVFMIE
;
A
#
# COMPACT_ATOMS: atom_id res chain seq x y z
N MET A 1 -7.53 21.71 7.90
CA MET A 1 -7.18 23.14 7.89
C MET A 1 -7.47 23.70 9.28
N PHE A 2 -6.45 24.25 9.94
CA PHE A 2 -6.55 24.84 11.29
C PHE A 2 -6.84 26.33 11.18
N TYR A 3 -7.82 26.88 11.89
CA TYR A 3 -8.01 28.32 12.01
C TYR A 3 -8.68 28.72 13.32
N LEU A 4 -8.44 29.96 13.74
CA LEU A 4 -9.18 30.63 14.81
C LEU A 4 -9.74 31.94 14.25
N LYS A 5 -11.05 32.18 14.37
CA LYS A 5 -11.67 33.45 13.97
C LYS A 5 -12.59 34.01 15.06
N LYS A 6 -12.64 35.34 15.18
CA LYS A 6 -13.56 36.06 16.07
C LYS A 6 -14.67 36.71 15.27
N THR A 7 -15.92 36.39 15.57
CA THR A 7 -17.08 37.04 14.93
C THR A 7 -17.30 38.42 15.53
N LYS A 8 -17.06 39.49 14.76
CA LYS A 8 -17.17 40.89 15.23
C LYS A 8 -18.51 41.22 15.88
N SER A 9 -19.62 40.75 15.30
CA SER A 9 -20.98 41.06 15.80
C SER A 9 -21.36 40.38 17.11
N THR A 10 -20.77 39.23 17.43
CA THR A 10 -21.18 38.42 18.61
C THR A 10 -20.08 38.23 19.64
N GLY A 11 -18.86 38.66 19.33
CA GLY A 11 -17.65 38.42 20.12
C GLY A 11 -17.25 36.94 20.24
N ARG A 12 -17.94 36.03 19.56
CA ARG A 12 -17.73 34.58 19.67
C ARG A 12 -16.49 34.14 18.88
N TYR A 13 -15.70 33.26 19.48
CA TYR A 13 -14.58 32.61 18.81
C TYR A 13 -15.05 31.31 18.15
N GLU A 14 -14.51 31.02 16.97
CA GLU A 14 -14.63 29.74 16.29
C GLU A 14 -13.22 29.21 16.03
N LEU A 15 -12.87 28.13 16.73
CA LEU A 15 -11.66 27.35 16.50
C LEU A 15 -12.03 26.15 15.62
N ASN A 16 -11.36 25.98 14.49
CA ASN A 16 -11.45 24.80 13.65
C ASN A 16 -10.16 24.01 13.76
N VAL A 17 -10.24 22.80 14.31
CA VAL A 17 -9.12 21.85 14.36
C VAL A 17 -9.45 20.66 13.48
N LEU A 18 -8.83 20.58 12.30
CA LEU A 18 -8.99 19.45 11.37
C LEU A 18 -10.47 19.15 11.01
N GLY A 19 -11.34 20.16 10.95
CA GLY A 19 -12.77 20.02 10.65
C GLY A 19 -13.68 20.05 11.89
N LEU A 20 -13.12 19.92 13.11
CA LEU A 20 -13.84 20.06 14.37
C LEU A 20 -14.00 21.54 14.71
N LYS A 21 -15.22 22.05 14.62
CA LYS A 21 -15.55 23.45 14.88
C LYS A 21 -16.03 23.62 16.33
N PHE A 22 -15.22 24.30 17.14
CA PHE A 22 -15.54 24.66 18.52
C PHE A 22 -15.92 26.14 18.57
N LYS A 23 -17.11 26.45 19.07
CA LYS A 23 -17.61 27.83 19.17
C LYS A 23 -17.79 28.24 20.63
N PHE A 24 -16.98 29.16 21.13
CA PHE A 24 -16.96 29.55 22.54
C PHE A 24 -16.79 31.06 22.74
N ARG A 25 -16.94 31.52 23.98
CA ARG A 25 -16.66 32.89 24.42
C ARG A 25 -15.59 32.85 25.51
N LEU A 26 -14.67 33.81 25.49
CA LEU A 26 -13.69 33.99 26.56
C LEU A 26 -14.36 34.77 27.71
N GLY A 27 -14.06 34.37 28.95
CA GLY A 27 -14.58 35.05 30.14
C GLY A 27 -13.88 36.38 30.38
N LYS A 28 -14.62 37.41 30.83
CA LYS A 28 -14.13 38.79 30.99
C LYS A 28 -12.89 38.95 31.89
N LYS A 29 -12.67 38.05 32.85
CA LYS A 29 -11.54 38.15 33.81
C LYS A 29 -10.18 37.75 33.23
N ASN A 30 -10.12 36.92 32.19
CA ASN A 30 -8.88 36.35 31.65
C ASN A 30 -8.80 36.45 30.10
N ASP A 31 -9.54 37.39 29.49
CA ASP A 31 -9.69 37.49 28.03
C ASP A 31 -8.34 37.67 27.32
N THR A 32 -7.45 38.51 27.86
CA THR A 32 -6.10 38.75 27.31
C THR A 32 -5.23 37.50 27.33
N LEU A 33 -5.12 36.84 28.49
CA LEU A 33 -4.30 35.64 28.66
C LEU A 33 -4.76 34.48 27.75
N TYR A 34 -6.08 34.23 27.67
CA TYR A 34 -6.59 33.15 26.82
C TYR A 34 -6.49 33.49 25.33
N LYS A 35 -6.61 34.76 24.95
CA LYS A 35 -6.39 35.21 23.58
C LYS A 35 -4.93 34.97 23.17
N GLU A 36 -3.97 35.36 24.00
CA GLU A 36 -2.53 35.11 23.76
C GLU A 36 -2.24 33.62 23.58
N LYS A 37 -2.77 32.76 24.46
CA LYS A 37 -2.63 31.30 24.32
C LYS A 37 -3.22 30.75 23.03
N LEU A 38 -4.38 31.26 22.61
CA LEU A 38 -5.04 30.81 21.38
C LEU A 38 -4.32 31.29 20.12
N GLU A 39 -3.76 32.50 20.13
CA GLU A 39 -2.93 33.04 19.05
C GLU A 39 -1.59 32.29 18.96
N ASN A 40 -1.03 31.85 20.09
CA ASN A 40 0.21 31.07 20.14
C ASN A 40 0.01 29.56 19.90
N LEU A 41 -1.24 29.05 19.97
CA LEU A 41 -1.55 27.62 19.94
C LEU A 41 -0.96 26.88 18.73
N LEU A 42 -0.95 27.49 17.55
CA LEU A 42 -0.38 26.85 16.35
C LEU A 42 1.13 26.63 16.49
N TYR A 43 1.85 27.60 17.08
CA TYR A 43 3.29 27.53 17.32
C TYR A 43 3.60 26.50 18.43
N GLU A 44 2.81 26.48 19.50
CA GLU A 44 2.96 25.49 20.58
C GLU A 44 2.68 24.07 20.08
N LEU A 45 1.70 23.85 19.21
CA LEU A 45 1.42 22.54 18.61
C LEU A 45 2.47 22.12 17.57
N ALA A 46 3.14 23.08 16.92
CA ALA A 46 4.23 22.81 16.00
C ALA A 46 5.55 22.49 16.72
N ASP A 47 5.66 22.82 18.01
CA ASP A 47 6.82 22.51 18.83
C ASP A 47 6.94 20.99 19.08
N PRO A 48 8.06 20.34 18.69
CA PRO A 48 8.27 18.92 18.91
C PRO A 48 8.15 18.49 20.38
N ARG A 49 8.40 19.40 21.34
CA ARG A 49 8.30 19.12 22.78
C ARG A 49 6.85 18.86 23.20
N THR A 50 5.90 19.56 22.61
CA THR A 50 4.46 19.42 22.91
C THR A 50 3.92 18.05 22.50
N LEU A 51 4.51 17.47 21.45
CA LEU A 51 4.12 16.18 20.91
C LEU A 51 5.17 15.09 21.17
N ALA A 52 6.06 15.28 22.16
CA ALA A 52 7.19 14.37 22.42
C ALA A 52 6.78 12.90 22.65
N ASN A 53 5.57 12.67 23.15
CA ASN A 53 5.01 11.33 23.38
C ASN A 53 4.32 10.73 22.14
N VAL A 54 4.10 11.53 21.09
CA VAL A 54 3.52 11.09 19.82
C VAL A 54 4.65 10.71 18.87
N LYS A 55 4.86 9.40 18.72
CA LYS A 55 5.78 8.87 17.72
C LYS A 55 5.05 8.64 16.41
N LEU A 56 5.68 8.99 15.29
CA LEU A 56 5.23 8.66 13.94
C LEU A 56 6.32 7.81 13.26
N PRO A 57 5.96 6.73 12.55
CA PRO A 57 6.94 6.00 11.76
C PRO A 57 7.46 6.89 10.62
N LYS A 58 8.73 6.71 10.25
CA LYS A 58 9.30 7.37 9.06
C LYS A 58 8.84 6.62 7.83
N VAL A 59 8.19 7.29 6.89
CA VAL A 59 7.70 6.68 5.65
C VAL A 59 8.19 7.49 4.45
N MET A 60 8.92 6.85 3.54
CA MET A 60 9.28 7.44 2.25
C MET A 60 8.03 7.58 1.38
N ASN A 61 7.85 8.73 0.73
CA ASN A 61 6.78 8.91 -0.23
C ASN A 61 6.97 7.98 -1.45
N ALA A 62 5.97 7.92 -2.33
CA ALA A 62 5.97 7.03 -3.49
C ALA A 62 7.18 7.24 -4.44
N TRP A 63 7.63 8.48 -4.67
CA TRP A 63 8.80 8.74 -5.52
C TRP A 63 10.09 8.25 -4.86
N ASP A 64 10.32 8.62 -3.60
CA ASP A 64 11.52 8.21 -2.86
C ASP A 64 11.58 6.68 -2.71
N ALA A 65 10.44 6.04 -2.46
CA ALA A 65 10.31 4.59 -2.44
C ALA A 65 10.68 3.97 -3.80
N LEU A 66 10.17 4.52 -4.90
CA LEU A 66 10.49 4.06 -6.24
C LEU A 66 11.98 4.24 -6.56
N TYR A 67 12.58 5.37 -6.18
CA TYR A 67 14.02 5.58 -6.30
C TYR A 67 14.81 4.52 -5.52
N ALA A 68 14.48 4.28 -4.25
CA ALA A 68 15.13 3.26 -3.43
C ALA A 68 15.03 1.84 -4.02
N LEU A 69 13.89 1.49 -4.64
CA LEU A 69 13.71 0.21 -5.33
C LEU A 69 14.56 0.11 -6.60
N THR A 70 14.63 1.18 -7.39
CA THR A 70 15.40 1.17 -8.65
C THR A 70 16.92 1.28 -8.44
N SER A 71 17.37 1.85 -7.33
CA SER A 71 18.79 2.01 -7.00
C SER A 71 19.39 0.84 -6.21
N SER A 72 18.60 -0.21 -5.96
CA SER A 72 19.05 -1.38 -5.20
C SER A 72 18.45 -2.67 -5.74
N ASP A 73 18.96 -3.81 -5.26
CA ASP A 73 18.38 -5.14 -5.49
C ASP A 73 17.45 -5.60 -4.38
N LYS A 74 16.98 -4.66 -3.54
CA LYS A 74 16.06 -4.98 -2.46
C LYS A 74 14.71 -5.45 -3.02
N SER A 75 14.15 -6.41 -2.31
CA SER A 75 12.76 -6.83 -2.43
C SER A 75 11.82 -5.79 -1.82
N MET A 76 10.52 -6.03 -1.97
CA MET A 76 9.46 -5.20 -1.39
C MET A 76 8.31 -6.07 -0.86
N ALA A 77 7.92 -5.85 0.38
CA ALA A 77 6.67 -6.36 0.97
C ALA A 77 5.84 -5.18 1.47
N ARG A 78 4.52 -5.16 1.23
CA ARG A 78 3.66 -4.05 1.61
C ARG A 78 2.58 -4.49 2.60
N CYS A 79 2.37 -3.71 3.65
CA CYS A 79 1.30 -3.86 4.62
C CYS A 79 0.34 -2.67 4.50
N GLY A 80 -0.75 -2.86 3.76
CA GLY A 80 -1.82 -1.89 3.59
C GLY A 80 -2.87 -1.96 4.70
N ASP A 81 -4.00 -1.29 4.48
CA ASP A 81 -5.14 -1.32 5.40
C ASP A 81 -5.75 -2.73 5.57
N GLY A 82 -5.68 -3.56 4.53
CA GLY A 82 -6.12 -4.96 4.58
C GLY A 82 -5.26 -5.80 5.52
N GLU A 83 -3.94 -5.69 5.42
CA GLU A 83 -2.99 -6.37 6.31
C GLU A 83 -3.14 -5.87 7.76
N PHE A 84 -3.40 -4.57 7.96
CA PHE A 84 -3.68 -4.03 9.30
C PHE A 84 -4.91 -4.68 9.94
N LYS A 85 -6.00 -4.89 9.18
CA LYS A 85 -7.20 -5.59 9.65
C LYS A 85 -6.92 -7.05 10.00
N LEU A 86 -6.14 -7.76 9.19
CA LEU A 86 -5.73 -9.15 9.49
C LEU A 86 -4.87 -9.26 10.75
N ILE A 87 -4.01 -8.27 11.01
CA ILE A 87 -3.27 -8.17 12.28
C ILE A 87 -4.21 -7.99 13.48
N MET A 88 -5.35 -7.32 13.29
CA MET A 88 -6.38 -7.12 14.31
C MET A 88 -7.29 -8.34 14.52
N GLY A 89 -7.15 -9.40 13.71
CA GLY A 89 -8.04 -10.57 13.80
C GLY A 89 -9.25 -10.52 12.88
N GLU A 90 -9.30 -9.57 11.95
CA GLU A 90 -10.47 -9.37 11.06
C GLU A 90 -10.26 -10.02 9.69
N ASN A 91 -11.36 -10.52 9.12
CA ASN A 91 -11.40 -10.93 7.72
C ASN A 91 -11.35 -9.71 6.80
N ILE A 92 -10.76 -9.88 5.61
CA ILE A 92 -10.93 -8.95 4.50
C ILE A 92 -11.68 -9.62 3.34
N SER A 93 -12.13 -8.84 2.37
CA SER A 93 -13.04 -9.30 1.30
C SER A 93 -12.54 -10.49 0.48
N PHE A 94 -11.23 -10.70 0.41
CA PHE A 94 -10.58 -11.75 -0.38
C PHE A 94 -9.58 -12.61 0.39
N GLN A 95 -9.49 -12.44 1.71
CA GLN A 95 -8.62 -13.24 2.56
C GLN A 95 -9.25 -13.34 3.96
N LYS A 96 -9.62 -14.54 4.35
CA LYS A 96 -10.02 -14.85 5.72
C LYS A 96 -8.85 -14.65 6.67
N TYR A 97 -9.18 -14.24 7.88
CA TYR A 97 -8.26 -14.25 9.00
C TYR A 97 -7.71 -15.66 9.20
N ASP A 98 -6.40 -15.72 9.36
CA ASP A 98 -5.66 -16.90 9.72
C ASP A 98 -4.61 -16.48 10.78
N PRO A 99 -4.53 -17.14 11.95
CA PRO A 99 -3.56 -16.79 12.99
C PRO A 99 -2.10 -16.83 12.52
N LYS A 100 -1.73 -17.81 11.68
CA LYS A 100 -0.39 -17.93 11.08
C LYS A 100 -0.14 -16.74 10.16
N LEU A 101 -1.07 -16.39 9.28
CA LEU A 101 -0.95 -15.18 8.44
C LEU A 101 -0.77 -13.91 9.27
N SER A 102 -1.63 -13.72 10.27
CA SER A 102 -1.59 -12.56 11.17
C SER A 102 -0.24 -12.42 11.86
N GLU A 103 0.32 -13.54 12.36
CA GLU A 103 1.62 -13.54 13.01
C GLU A 103 2.77 -13.26 12.03
N ARG A 104 2.72 -13.82 10.82
CA ARG A 104 3.68 -13.51 9.76
C ARG A 104 3.66 -12.01 9.42
N LEU A 105 2.49 -11.40 9.25
CA LEU A 105 2.38 -9.97 8.97
C LEU A 105 2.96 -9.09 10.09
N LYS A 106 2.73 -9.44 11.36
CA LYS A 106 3.35 -8.74 12.51
C LYS A 106 4.88 -8.82 12.48
N ASN A 107 5.43 -9.98 12.14
CA ASN A 107 6.87 -10.19 12.05
C ASN A 107 7.49 -9.42 10.87
N ILE A 108 6.80 -9.37 9.74
CA ILE A 108 7.22 -8.60 8.55
C ILE A 108 7.34 -7.10 8.87
N ILE A 109 6.41 -6.53 9.62
CA ILE A 109 6.47 -5.10 10.02
C ILE A 109 7.69 -4.81 10.92
N LYS A 110 8.10 -5.80 11.73
CA LYS A 110 9.28 -5.75 12.61
C LYS A 110 10.58 -6.15 11.90
N ASN A 111 10.52 -6.57 10.64
CA ASN A 111 11.58 -7.32 10.00
C ASN A 111 12.91 -6.56 10.02
N GLN A 112 13.98 -7.29 10.33
CA GLN A 112 15.35 -6.79 10.43
C GLN A 112 16.20 -7.07 9.17
N ASN A 113 15.63 -7.72 8.16
CA ASN A 113 16.29 -8.03 6.90
C ASN A 113 16.42 -6.77 6.04
N ASP A 114 17.64 -6.27 5.88
CA ASP A 114 17.93 -5.08 5.09
C ASP A 114 17.81 -5.29 3.58
N ASN A 115 17.63 -6.52 3.11
CA ASN A 115 17.41 -6.87 1.70
C ASN A 115 15.95 -6.71 1.25
N ILE A 116 15.04 -6.32 2.14
CA ILE A 116 13.64 -6.06 1.81
C ILE A 116 13.19 -4.69 2.34
N LEU A 117 12.56 -3.91 1.47
CA LEU A 117 11.89 -2.68 1.87
C LEU A 117 10.47 -3.02 2.34
N ILE A 118 10.16 -2.67 3.59
CA ILE A 118 8.84 -2.88 4.18
C ILE A 118 7.99 -1.64 3.97
N GLY A 119 6.84 -1.82 3.32
CA GLY A 119 5.88 -0.76 3.08
C GLY A 119 4.76 -0.73 4.11
N ILE A 120 4.38 0.46 4.56
CA ILE A 120 3.19 0.68 5.39
C ILE A 120 2.36 1.84 4.82
N THR A 121 1.04 1.79 4.97
CA THR A 121 0.20 2.92 4.53
C THR A 121 0.51 4.17 5.36
N ASP A 122 0.89 5.26 4.71
CA ASP A 122 1.18 6.53 5.37
C ASP A 122 -0.11 7.23 5.84
N ALA A 123 -0.63 6.77 6.97
CA ALA A 123 -1.84 7.31 7.60
C ALA A 123 -1.65 7.60 9.11
N PHE A 124 -0.41 7.56 9.60
CA PHE A 124 -0.10 7.65 11.03
C PHE A 124 -0.19 9.09 11.54
N GLY A 125 0.26 10.06 10.73
CA GLY A 125 0.18 11.50 10.99
C GLY A 125 -1.00 12.15 10.26
N TYR A 126 -0.70 12.93 9.21
CA TYR A 126 -1.72 13.54 8.37
C TYR A 126 -2.46 12.48 7.54
N CYS A 127 -3.77 12.33 7.76
CA CYS A 127 -4.58 11.32 7.09
C CYS A 127 -5.85 11.96 6.50
N PRO A 128 -5.81 12.51 5.27
CA PRO A 128 -6.95 13.22 4.70
C PRO A 128 -8.13 12.30 4.39
N GLU A 129 -7.87 11.01 4.17
CA GLU A 129 -8.89 10.03 3.82
C GLU A 129 -9.70 9.57 5.05
N ALA A 130 -11.01 9.78 5.00
CA ALA A 130 -11.91 9.41 6.10
C ALA A 130 -11.90 7.90 6.40
N TYR A 131 -11.74 7.06 5.38
CA TYR A 131 -11.65 5.61 5.53
C TYR A 131 -10.39 5.20 6.29
N LEU A 132 -9.20 5.61 5.81
CA LEU A 132 -7.94 5.30 6.48
C LEU A 132 -7.89 5.87 7.90
N ARG A 133 -8.48 7.05 8.13
CA ARG A 133 -8.60 7.62 9.48
C ARG A 133 -9.36 6.69 10.42
N LYS A 134 -10.48 6.10 9.96
CA LYS A 134 -11.24 5.10 10.74
C LYS A 134 -10.40 3.84 11.01
N VAL A 135 -9.73 3.31 9.99
CA VAL A 135 -8.82 2.15 10.13
C VAL A 135 -7.76 2.43 11.20
N MET A 136 -7.13 3.60 11.16
CA MET A 136 -6.09 3.99 12.12
C MET A 136 -6.61 4.20 13.54
N VAL A 137 -7.85 4.66 13.73
CA VAL A 137 -8.45 4.73 15.07
C VAL A 137 -8.55 3.33 15.70
N ILE A 138 -8.86 2.31 14.90
CA ILE A 138 -9.00 0.93 15.37
C ILE A 138 -7.63 0.27 15.56
N CYS A 139 -6.73 0.42 14.59
CA CYS A 139 -5.52 -0.41 14.50
C CYS A 139 -4.29 0.22 15.18
N ARG A 140 -4.21 1.56 15.34
CA ARG A 140 -2.97 2.27 15.70
C ARG A 140 -2.29 1.70 16.95
N LYS A 141 -3.04 1.49 18.04
CA LYS A 141 -2.47 0.99 19.30
C LYS A 141 -1.82 -0.38 19.14
N THR A 142 -2.41 -1.25 18.32
CA THR A 142 -1.86 -2.58 18.03
C THR A 142 -0.66 -2.48 17.11
N LEU A 143 -0.75 -1.72 16.02
CA LEU A 143 0.36 -1.51 15.08
C LEU A 143 1.60 -0.93 15.78
N TYR A 144 1.43 -0.06 16.77
CA TYR A 144 2.54 0.53 17.53
C TYR A 144 3.35 -0.49 18.33
N LYS A 145 2.79 -1.67 18.63
CA LYS A 145 3.53 -2.78 19.26
C LYS A 145 4.46 -3.49 18.28
N TYR A 146 4.27 -3.26 16.97
CA TYR A 146 5.02 -3.94 15.92
C TYR A 146 5.86 -3.01 15.04
N LEU A 147 5.60 -1.70 15.06
CA LEU A 147 6.44 -0.75 14.35
C LEU A 147 7.79 -0.55 15.06
N ASP A 148 8.85 -0.57 14.26
CA ASP A 148 10.18 -0.15 14.65
C ASP A 148 10.38 1.32 14.21
N PHE A 149 10.27 2.24 15.17
CA PHE A 149 10.38 3.68 14.92
C PHE A 149 11.81 4.14 14.61
N SER A 150 12.82 3.27 14.74
CA SER A 150 14.19 3.57 14.31
C SER A 150 14.33 3.45 12.78
N LYS A 151 13.45 2.68 12.14
CA LYS A 151 13.50 2.38 10.71
C LYS A 151 12.74 3.37 9.85
N THR A 152 13.08 3.31 8.57
CA THR A 152 12.36 4.00 7.50
C THR A 152 11.60 2.96 6.67
N TYR A 153 10.29 3.12 6.60
CA TYR A 153 9.38 2.35 5.76
C TYR A 153 9.19 3.04 4.41
N ILE A 154 8.59 2.35 3.44
CA ILE A 154 8.11 2.95 2.19
C ILE A 154 6.58 3.08 2.18
N ASP A 155 6.03 4.06 1.48
CA ASP A 155 4.59 4.15 1.33
C ASP A 155 4.08 3.05 0.40
N THR A 156 3.11 2.26 0.88
CA THR A 156 2.37 1.28 0.07
C THR A 156 1.75 1.85 -1.22
N ASN A 157 1.53 3.17 -1.29
CA ASN A 157 1.04 3.84 -2.48
C ASN A 157 2.06 3.90 -3.63
N VAL A 158 3.31 3.48 -3.44
CA VAL A 158 4.28 3.33 -4.54
C VAL A 158 3.71 2.47 -5.69
N THR A 159 2.81 1.55 -5.41
CA THR A 159 2.17 0.70 -6.43
C THR A 159 0.73 1.10 -6.77
N ARG A 160 0.28 2.29 -6.35
CA ARG A 160 -1.11 2.76 -6.51
C ARG A 160 -1.22 4.17 -7.10
N GLN A 161 -0.13 4.71 -7.63
CA GLN A 161 -0.13 6.05 -8.24
C GLN A 161 -0.90 6.06 -9.55
N MET A 162 -1.90 6.92 -9.65
CA MET A 162 -2.68 7.10 -10.89
C MET A 162 -3.06 8.56 -11.16
N ASN A 163 -2.96 9.42 -10.15
CA ASN A 163 -3.22 10.85 -10.25
C ASN A 163 -1.89 11.58 -10.14
N PHE A 164 -1.52 12.28 -11.20
CA PHE A 164 -0.28 13.05 -11.30
C PHE A 164 -0.61 14.51 -11.62
N ALA A 165 0.31 15.42 -11.32
CA ALA A 165 0.13 16.83 -11.64
C ALA A 165 0.10 17.09 -13.16
N SER A 166 0.77 16.25 -13.94
CA SER A 166 0.75 16.25 -15.41
C SER A 166 0.82 14.83 -15.98
N GLU A 167 0.42 14.67 -17.25
CA GLU A 167 0.54 13.38 -17.96
C GLU A 167 2.02 12.96 -18.08
N GLU A 168 2.92 13.92 -18.28
CA GLU A 168 4.38 13.70 -18.35
C GLU A 168 4.93 13.13 -17.04
N GLN A 169 4.56 13.70 -15.89
CA GLN A 169 4.96 13.17 -14.58
C GLN A 169 4.49 11.73 -14.37
N GLY A 170 3.28 11.40 -14.84
CA GLY A 170 2.78 10.03 -14.79
C GLY A 170 3.56 9.08 -15.71
N LYS A 171 3.90 9.53 -16.93
CA LYS A 171 4.76 8.77 -17.85
C LYS A 171 6.13 8.52 -17.23
N ASP A 172 6.74 9.53 -16.62
CA ASP A 172 8.03 9.39 -15.94
C ASP A 172 7.96 8.38 -14.79
N TYR A 173 6.89 8.44 -13.99
CA TYR A 173 6.69 7.50 -12.88
C TYR A 173 6.60 6.07 -13.38
N TYR A 174 5.79 5.82 -14.42
CA TYR A 174 5.63 4.47 -14.96
C TYR A 174 6.85 4.01 -15.75
N ASN A 175 7.56 4.88 -16.46
CA ASN A 175 8.83 4.54 -17.10
C ASN A 175 9.87 4.10 -16.07
N LYS A 176 9.96 4.85 -14.96
CA LYS A 176 10.83 4.50 -13.83
C LYS A 176 10.40 3.20 -13.16
N MET A 177 9.10 2.97 -12.98
CA MET A 177 8.57 1.69 -12.48
C MET A 177 8.94 0.53 -13.41
N LYS A 178 8.71 0.68 -14.72
CA LYS A 178 9.06 -0.31 -15.74
C LYS A 178 10.55 -0.65 -15.76
N SER A 179 11.42 0.29 -15.38
CA SER A 179 12.86 0.05 -15.29
C SER A 179 13.25 -1.06 -14.29
N LEU A 180 12.39 -1.38 -13.31
CA LEU A 180 12.65 -2.44 -12.33
C LEU A 180 12.80 -3.82 -12.99
N TRP A 181 12.13 -4.05 -14.13
CA TRP A 181 12.09 -5.33 -14.84
C TRP A 181 12.63 -5.27 -16.28
N THR A 182 13.22 -4.15 -16.72
CA THR A 182 13.83 -4.06 -18.06
C THR A 182 14.85 -5.17 -18.28
N GLY A 183 14.64 -5.98 -19.32
CA GLY A 183 15.53 -7.07 -19.73
C GLY A 183 15.61 -8.24 -18.74
N LYS A 184 14.76 -8.28 -17.71
CA LYS A 184 14.79 -9.34 -16.69
C LYS A 184 13.79 -10.45 -17.01
N ASP A 185 14.15 -11.67 -16.65
CA ASP A 185 13.21 -12.80 -16.60
C ASP A 185 12.33 -12.64 -15.36
N ILE A 186 11.03 -12.41 -15.55
CA ILE A 186 10.08 -12.21 -14.46
C ILE A 186 9.18 -13.43 -14.25
N VAL A 187 8.87 -13.70 -12.98
CA VAL A 187 7.85 -14.65 -12.56
C VAL A 187 6.74 -13.87 -11.86
N ILE A 188 5.58 -13.78 -12.49
CA ILE A 188 4.40 -13.15 -11.92
C ILE A 188 3.66 -14.21 -11.09
N VAL A 189 3.43 -13.93 -9.80
CA VAL A 189 2.58 -14.75 -8.93
C VAL A 189 1.34 -13.94 -8.59
N GLU A 190 0.21 -14.34 -9.15
CA GLU A 190 -1.01 -13.54 -9.12
C GLU A 190 -2.26 -14.38 -8.93
N GLY A 191 -3.33 -13.75 -8.46
CA GLY A 191 -4.63 -14.39 -8.33
C GLY A 191 -5.26 -14.65 -9.70
N ALA A 192 -6.02 -15.73 -9.83
CA ALA A 192 -6.83 -15.97 -11.01
C ALA A 192 -7.70 -14.74 -11.32
N GLY A 193 -7.58 -14.20 -12.53
CA GLY A 193 -8.34 -13.04 -12.98
C GLY A 193 -7.65 -11.69 -12.76
N SER A 194 -6.50 -11.65 -12.06
CA SER A 194 -5.68 -10.43 -11.96
C SER A 194 -5.11 -10.02 -13.32
N ARG A 195 -4.46 -10.96 -14.03
CA ARG A 195 -3.95 -10.81 -15.41
C ARG A 195 -3.08 -9.57 -15.61
N LEU A 196 -2.13 -9.38 -14.69
CA LEU A 196 -1.20 -8.26 -14.71
C LEU A 196 -0.52 -8.13 -16.08
N GLY A 197 -0.61 -6.93 -16.68
CA GLY A 197 -0.03 -6.60 -17.99
C GLY A 197 -0.82 -7.07 -19.20
N VAL A 198 -1.88 -7.87 -19.06
CA VAL A 198 -2.65 -8.31 -20.22
C VAL A 198 -3.42 -7.13 -20.80
N GLY A 199 -3.27 -6.85 -22.09
CA GLY A 199 -3.95 -5.74 -22.76
C GLY A 199 -3.35 -4.35 -22.52
N ASN A 200 -2.16 -4.26 -21.92
CA ASN A 200 -1.37 -3.03 -21.82
C ASN A 200 0.13 -3.35 -21.92
N ASP A 201 0.99 -2.33 -21.88
CA ASP A 201 2.44 -2.42 -22.11
C ASP A 201 3.26 -2.42 -20.80
N LEU A 202 2.67 -2.74 -19.64
CA LEU A 202 3.33 -2.62 -18.33
C LEU A 202 4.62 -3.47 -18.23
N PHE A 203 4.65 -4.63 -18.87
CA PHE A 203 5.77 -5.58 -18.80
C PHE A 203 6.44 -5.84 -20.16
N ASP A 204 6.18 -5.01 -21.18
CA ASP A 204 6.70 -5.23 -22.55
C ASP A 204 8.23 -5.18 -22.64
N ASN A 205 8.88 -4.49 -21.69
CA ASN A 205 10.33 -4.39 -21.58
C ASN A 205 10.96 -5.53 -20.75
N ALA A 206 10.18 -6.49 -20.23
CA ALA A 206 10.73 -7.67 -19.57
C ALA A 206 11.41 -8.61 -20.58
N GLY A 207 12.46 -9.31 -20.16
CA GLY A 207 13.17 -10.27 -21.01
C GLY A 207 12.34 -11.52 -21.30
N SER A 208 11.65 -12.03 -20.27
CA SER A 208 10.64 -13.08 -20.41
C SER A 208 9.64 -13.02 -19.26
N ILE A 209 8.45 -13.62 -19.47
CA ILE A 209 7.38 -13.65 -18.47
C ILE A 209 6.93 -15.09 -18.25
N LYS A 210 6.95 -15.53 -16.99
CA LYS A 210 6.27 -16.74 -16.51
C LYS A 210 5.21 -16.36 -15.48
N ARG A 211 4.17 -17.18 -15.36
CA ARG A 211 3.06 -16.95 -14.42
C ARG A 211 2.78 -18.18 -13.58
N ILE A 212 2.67 -17.96 -12.27
CA ILE A 212 2.11 -18.90 -11.31
C ILE A 212 0.76 -18.34 -10.91
N ILE A 213 -0.32 -19.02 -11.32
CA ILE A 213 -1.68 -18.58 -11.04
C ILE A 213 -2.15 -19.22 -9.73
N ALA A 214 -2.53 -18.40 -8.77
CA ALA A 214 -3.02 -18.80 -7.46
C ALA A 214 -4.53 -18.49 -7.31
N PRO A 215 -5.18 -18.98 -6.24
CA PRO A 215 -6.59 -18.67 -6.00
C PRO A 215 -6.88 -17.17 -5.95
N ILE A 216 -8.02 -16.77 -6.49
CA ILE A 216 -8.51 -15.38 -6.49
C ILE A 216 -8.83 -14.84 -5.08
N LYS A 217 -9.18 -15.73 -4.16
CA LYS A 217 -9.51 -15.47 -2.76
C LYS A 217 -8.88 -16.54 -1.89
N ASP A 218 -8.61 -16.18 -0.64
CA ASP A 218 -8.07 -17.06 0.40
C ASP A 218 -6.77 -17.76 -0.04
N ALA A 219 -5.95 -17.12 -0.89
CA ALA A 219 -4.74 -17.73 -1.44
C ALA A 219 -3.74 -18.18 -0.38
N PHE A 220 -3.80 -17.61 0.83
CA PHE A 220 -2.95 -18.06 1.93
C PHE A 220 -3.25 -19.51 2.39
N SER A 221 -4.45 -20.06 2.13
CA SER A 221 -4.73 -21.47 2.42
C SER A 221 -3.85 -22.42 1.62
N GLU A 222 -3.39 -21.97 0.44
CA GLU A 222 -2.49 -22.71 -0.45
C GLU A 222 -1.03 -22.23 -0.34
N TYR A 223 -0.68 -21.50 0.74
CA TYR A 223 0.61 -20.81 0.85
C TYR A 223 1.82 -21.73 0.65
N ASP A 224 1.83 -22.89 1.31
CA ASP A 224 2.97 -23.80 1.25
C ASP A 224 3.17 -24.33 -0.19
N LYS A 225 2.07 -24.55 -0.93
CA LYS A 225 2.11 -24.93 -2.35
C LYS A 225 2.62 -23.78 -3.22
N ILE A 226 2.10 -22.57 -3.02
CA ILE A 226 2.55 -21.35 -3.71
C ILE A 226 4.06 -21.14 -3.52
N LEU A 227 4.55 -21.22 -2.27
CA LEU A 227 5.96 -21.08 -1.96
C LEU A 227 6.77 -22.19 -2.62
N SER A 228 6.36 -23.45 -2.51
CA SER A 228 7.09 -24.59 -3.07
C SER A 228 7.27 -24.49 -4.60
N VAL A 229 6.27 -24.01 -5.33
CA VAL A 229 6.33 -23.82 -6.79
C VAL A 229 7.20 -22.62 -7.14
N SER A 230 7.13 -21.55 -6.34
CA SER A 230 7.96 -20.37 -6.52
C SER A 230 9.45 -20.68 -6.31
N LEU A 231 9.79 -21.48 -5.29
CA LEU A 231 11.17 -21.89 -5.01
C LEU A 231 11.78 -22.82 -6.07
N LYS A 232 10.99 -23.36 -7.00
CA LYS A 232 11.48 -24.15 -8.15
C LYS A 232 11.92 -23.28 -9.34
N GLN A 233 11.65 -21.97 -9.31
CA GLN A 233 12.05 -21.07 -10.38
C GLN A 233 13.55 -20.75 -10.31
N PRO A 234 14.18 -20.37 -11.45
CA PRO A 234 15.58 -19.98 -11.50
C PRO A 234 15.93 -18.88 -10.50
N LYS A 235 17.09 -18.98 -9.83
CA LYS A 235 17.51 -18.05 -8.77
C LYS A 235 17.64 -16.60 -9.21
N ASN A 236 17.92 -16.36 -10.49
CA ASN A 236 18.04 -15.03 -11.09
C ASN A 236 16.69 -14.43 -11.52
N SER A 237 15.56 -15.12 -11.34
CA SER A 237 14.24 -14.58 -11.67
C SER A 237 13.82 -13.45 -10.72
N LEU A 238 13.24 -12.40 -11.28
CA LEU A 238 12.57 -11.34 -10.52
C LEU A 238 11.10 -11.71 -10.30
N PHE A 239 10.69 -11.82 -9.05
CA PHE A 239 9.30 -12.10 -8.71
C PHE A 239 8.46 -10.83 -8.68
N ILE A 240 7.31 -10.85 -9.36
CA ILE A 240 6.30 -9.79 -9.37
C ILE A 240 5.04 -10.36 -8.72
N LEU A 241 4.67 -9.85 -7.54
CA LEU A 241 3.64 -10.47 -6.70
C LEU A 241 2.39 -9.61 -6.61
N ALA A 242 1.23 -10.20 -6.92
CA ALA A 242 -0.08 -9.54 -6.83
C ALA A 242 -1.12 -10.51 -6.26
N LEU A 243 -1.00 -10.80 -4.97
CA LEU A 243 -1.77 -11.85 -4.28
C LEU A 243 -2.24 -11.42 -2.88
N GLY A 244 -2.48 -10.12 -2.68
CA GLY A 244 -2.93 -9.57 -1.39
C GLY A 244 -1.94 -9.88 -0.24
N PRO A 245 -2.44 -10.16 0.98
CA PRO A 245 -1.60 -10.48 2.14
C PRO A 245 -0.63 -11.65 1.90
N THR A 246 -1.02 -12.59 1.06
CA THR A 246 -0.16 -13.73 0.66
C THR A 246 1.08 -13.25 -0.08
N ALA A 247 0.99 -12.19 -0.90
CA ALA A 247 2.14 -11.61 -1.57
C ALA A 247 3.12 -10.96 -0.58
N THR A 248 2.61 -10.30 0.47
CA THR A 248 3.45 -9.72 1.53
C THR A 248 4.32 -10.79 2.19
N VAL A 249 3.71 -11.93 2.55
CA VAL A 249 4.41 -13.05 3.19
C VAL A 249 5.35 -13.77 2.22
N LEU A 250 4.91 -13.98 0.98
CA LEU A 250 5.72 -14.59 -0.07
C LEU A 250 6.94 -13.75 -0.43
N ALA A 251 6.83 -12.41 -0.43
CA ALA A 251 7.96 -11.51 -0.68
C ALA A 251 9.07 -11.71 0.35
N GLU A 252 8.72 -11.82 1.63
CA GLU A 252 9.68 -12.08 2.71
C GLU A 252 10.36 -13.44 2.53
N ASP A 253 9.58 -14.51 2.34
CA ASP A 253 10.14 -15.86 2.23
C ASP A 253 11.00 -16.05 0.98
N LEU A 254 10.60 -15.47 -0.15
CA LEU A 254 11.42 -15.46 -1.36
C LEU A 254 12.73 -14.67 -1.16
N THR A 255 12.67 -13.54 -0.46
CA THR A 255 13.87 -12.76 -0.13
C THR A 255 14.83 -13.56 0.75
N ASN A 256 14.30 -14.21 1.79
CA ASN A 256 15.09 -15.07 2.67
C ASN A 256 15.67 -16.28 1.93
N ALA A 257 15.03 -16.73 0.86
CA ALA A 257 15.52 -17.78 -0.03
C ALA A 257 16.47 -17.29 -1.14
N GLY A 258 16.86 -16.00 -1.12
CA GLY A 258 17.83 -15.41 -2.04
C GLY A 258 17.26 -14.93 -3.37
N TYR A 259 15.94 -14.79 -3.50
CA TYR A 259 15.29 -14.19 -4.67
C TYR A 259 15.02 -12.71 -4.44
N ARG A 260 14.94 -11.94 -5.53
CA ARG A 260 14.34 -10.60 -5.50
C ARG A 260 12.85 -10.71 -5.78
N ALA A 261 12.01 -10.17 -4.88
CA ALA A 261 10.56 -10.25 -4.97
C ALA A 261 9.91 -8.89 -4.69
N LEU A 262 9.00 -8.47 -5.56
CA LEU A 262 8.31 -7.19 -5.49
C LEU A 262 6.81 -7.42 -5.32
N ASP A 263 6.28 -7.15 -4.13
CA ASP A 263 4.84 -7.06 -3.90
C ASP A 263 4.28 -5.82 -4.61
N VAL A 264 3.78 -5.99 -5.83
CA VAL A 264 3.22 -4.91 -6.64
C VAL A 264 1.72 -4.69 -6.42
N GLY A 265 1.00 -5.68 -5.90
CA GLY A 265 -0.44 -5.58 -5.64
C GLY A 265 -1.24 -5.06 -6.83
N HIS A 266 -1.93 -3.93 -6.66
CA HIS A 266 -2.81 -3.33 -7.68
C HIS A 266 -2.08 -2.43 -8.70
N LEU A 267 -0.78 -2.62 -8.92
CA LEU A 267 0.01 -1.79 -9.85
C LEU A 267 -0.59 -1.74 -11.27
N ASP A 268 -0.99 -2.89 -11.80
CA ASP A 268 -1.61 -2.97 -13.12
C ASP A 268 -2.94 -2.20 -13.17
N THR A 269 -3.79 -2.33 -12.15
CA THR A 269 -5.03 -1.57 -12.05
C THR A 269 -4.79 -0.06 -12.00
N ALA A 270 -3.80 0.38 -11.24
CA ALA A 270 -3.41 1.79 -11.18
C ALA A 270 -2.89 2.28 -12.54
N TYR A 271 -2.15 1.43 -13.25
CA TYR A 271 -1.64 1.75 -14.58
C TYR A 271 -2.75 1.84 -15.62
N GLU A 272 -3.70 0.91 -15.62
CA GLU A 272 -4.87 0.94 -16.50
C GLU A 272 -5.72 2.20 -16.28
N ALA A 273 -5.88 2.62 -15.02
CA ALA A 273 -6.57 3.85 -14.66
C ALA A 273 -5.81 5.09 -15.16
N PHE A 274 -4.47 5.10 -15.02
CA PHE A 274 -3.61 6.15 -15.56
C PHE A 274 -3.72 6.25 -17.09
N LEU A 275 -3.59 5.13 -17.82
CA LEU A 275 -3.72 5.08 -19.28
C LEU A 275 -5.09 5.59 -19.77
N ARG A 276 -6.15 5.31 -19.01
CA ARG A 276 -7.53 5.78 -19.29
C ARG A 276 -7.81 7.20 -18.79
N LYS A 277 -6.84 7.89 -18.20
CA LYS A 277 -6.99 9.23 -17.60
C LYS A 277 -8.13 9.27 -16.56
N ALA A 278 -8.35 8.15 -15.86
CA ALA A 278 -9.40 8.01 -14.87
C ALA A 278 -8.97 8.61 -13.52
N LYS A 279 -9.93 9.17 -12.77
CA LYS A 279 -9.69 9.72 -11.41
C LYS A 279 -9.87 8.69 -10.30
N ARG A 280 -10.36 7.50 -10.64
CA ARG A 280 -10.58 6.34 -9.77
C ARG A 280 -10.34 5.06 -10.56
N PHE A 281 -10.17 3.94 -9.87
CA PHE A 281 -10.18 2.64 -10.54
C PHE A 281 -11.48 2.45 -11.34
N VAL A 282 -11.37 1.80 -12.47
CA VAL A 282 -12.47 1.53 -13.41
C VAL A 282 -12.43 0.06 -13.80
N PRO A 283 -13.58 -0.55 -14.18
CA PRO A 283 -13.58 -1.90 -14.71
C PRO A 283 -12.64 -2.00 -15.92
N VAL A 284 -11.87 -3.08 -15.98
CA VAL A 284 -10.99 -3.39 -17.11
C VAL A 284 -11.41 -4.73 -17.68
N GLU A 285 -11.70 -4.76 -18.97
CA GLU A 285 -12.21 -5.95 -19.62
C GLU A 285 -11.28 -7.16 -19.41
N GLY A 286 -11.87 -8.27 -18.98
CA GLY A 286 -11.15 -9.49 -18.72
C GLY A 286 -10.31 -9.48 -17.43
N LYS A 287 -10.25 -8.40 -16.67
CA LYS A 287 -9.51 -8.34 -15.39
C LYS A 287 -10.46 -8.18 -14.22
N ILE A 288 -9.97 -8.57 -13.04
CA ILE A 288 -10.65 -8.35 -11.77
C ILE A 288 -9.97 -7.20 -11.04
N VAL A 289 -10.68 -6.09 -10.99
CA VAL A 289 -10.25 -4.80 -10.44
C VAL A 289 -10.84 -4.59 -9.05
N PHE A 290 -12.11 -4.96 -8.88
CA PHE A 290 -12.86 -4.70 -7.66
C PHE A 290 -13.09 -5.97 -6.84
N ASN A 291 -13.35 -5.79 -5.55
CA ASN A 291 -13.54 -6.92 -4.64
C ASN A 291 -14.84 -7.67 -4.92
N GLU A 292 -15.85 -6.95 -5.38
CA GLU A 292 -17.17 -7.44 -5.78
C GLU A 292 -17.11 -8.32 -7.03
N GLU A 293 -16.03 -8.25 -7.80
CA GLU A 293 -15.81 -9.08 -9.00
C GLU A 293 -15.13 -10.42 -8.65
N ARG A 294 -14.64 -10.58 -7.41
CA ARG A 294 -13.88 -11.76 -6.98
C ARG A 294 -14.78 -12.95 -6.65
N HIS A 295 -15.52 -13.43 -7.64
CA HIS A 295 -16.32 -14.65 -7.57
C HIS A 295 -15.81 -15.65 -8.61
N LYS A 296 -15.49 -16.88 -8.17
CA LYS A 296 -15.02 -17.95 -9.08
C LYS A 296 -16.00 -18.17 -10.25
N SER A 297 -17.30 -18.02 -10.01
CA SER A 297 -18.35 -18.13 -11.04
C SER A 297 -18.32 -17.05 -12.13
N LEU A 298 -17.70 -15.90 -11.87
CA LEU A 298 -17.56 -14.80 -12.83
C LEU A 298 -16.24 -14.86 -13.60
N LEU A 299 -15.34 -15.78 -13.22
CA LEU A 299 -14.03 -15.92 -13.84
C LEU A 299 -14.14 -16.61 -15.19
N LYS A 300 -14.27 -15.83 -16.27
CA LYS A 300 -14.17 -16.35 -17.64
C LYS A 300 -12.71 -16.71 -17.96
N PRO A 301 -12.40 -17.77 -18.72
CA PRO A 301 -11.04 -18.02 -19.19
C PRO A 301 -10.45 -16.82 -19.96
N CYS A 302 -9.13 -16.64 -19.90
CA CYS A 302 -8.46 -15.61 -20.69
C CYS A 302 -8.28 -16.13 -22.14
N THR A 303 -8.68 -15.34 -23.13
CA THR A 303 -8.52 -15.67 -24.55
C THR A 303 -7.16 -15.25 -25.12
N ASP A 304 -6.38 -14.46 -24.37
CA ASP A 304 -5.06 -14.02 -24.78
C ASP A 304 -4.08 -15.21 -24.83
N LYS A 305 -3.60 -15.53 -26.05
CA LYS A 305 -2.71 -16.66 -26.28
C LYS A 305 -1.34 -16.47 -25.65
N ASN A 306 -0.83 -15.25 -25.55
CA ASN A 306 0.46 -14.97 -24.95
C ASN A 306 0.39 -15.16 -23.43
N TYR A 307 -0.64 -14.62 -22.78
CA TYR A 307 -0.92 -14.86 -21.36
C TYR A 307 -0.97 -16.36 -21.06
N ASN A 308 -1.74 -17.14 -21.84
CA ASN A 308 -1.89 -18.57 -21.61
C ASN A 308 -0.57 -19.34 -21.77
N LYS A 309 0.28 -18.96 -22.72
CA LYS A 309 1.63 -19.56 -22.90
C LYS A 309 2.60 -19.21 -21.76
N GLN A 310 2.38 -18.09 -21.06
CA GLN A 310 3.22 -17.67 -19.93
C GLN A 310 2.89 -18.45 -18.65
N ILE A 311 1.72 -19.10 -18.54
CA ILE A 311 1.34 -19.87 -17.35
C ILE A 311 2.19 -21.14 -17.26
N VAL A 312 3.03 -21.22 -16.23
CA VAL A 312 3.87 -22.40 -15.95
C VAL A 312 3.29 -23.28 -14.85
N PHE A 313 2.39 -22.74 -14.02
CA PHE A 313 1.72 -23.51 -12.97
C PHE A 313 0.39 -22.85 -12.58
N MET A 314 -0.60 -23.65 -12.24
CA MET A 314 -1.90 -23.21 -11.72
C MET A 314 -2.22 -23.95 -10.42
N ILE A 315 -2.61 -23.19 -9.40
CA ILE A 315 -2.97 -23.67 -8.07
C ILE A 315 -4.48 -23.42 -7.92
N GLU A 316 -5.23 -24.51 -7.73
CA GLU A 316 -6.71 -24.51 -7.66
C GLU A 316 -7.26 -24.15 -6.27
#